data_AF-A0A496WGG9-F1
#
_entry.id   AF-A0A496WGG9-F1
#
_cell.length_a   1.000
_cell.length_b   1.000
_cell.length_c   1.000
_cell.angle_alpha   90.00
_cell.angle_beta   90.00
_cell.angle_gamma   90.00
#
_symmetry.space_group_name_H-M   'P 1'
#
loop_
_entity.id
_entity.type
_entity.pdbx_description
1 polymer ?
#
loop_
_entity_poly.entity_id
_entity_poly.type
_entity_poly.pdbx_seq_one_letter_code
_entity_poly.pdbx_strand_id
1 'polypeptide(L)'
;NPKRRMSHLLTMYGFIIFVVTTVTMIFGYPTPAEAAPGMLVALWHIGALMVCVGGYWFWFFIRCDVSSEGQPWYKLVRADLFILPFLMTTTFALIWSVTRGAGAMNTLFFAIFILSSTFLFSTVLWSKFAHMFFKPAAAYQKKITKADGSQENLPDLGELTDPTLQARFPDIPTYMGEKPPNMGLGIKRESPNHY
;
A
#
# COMPACT_ATOMS: atom_id res chain seq x y z
N ASN A 1 -6.68 -13.54 6.14
CA ASN A 1 -5.23 -13.30 6.25
C ASN A 1 -4.94 -12.25 7.33
N PRO A 2 -4.90 -12.64 8.62
CA PRO A 2 -4.72 -11.73 9.76
C PRO A 2 -3.30 -11.14 9.85
N LYS A 3 -2.25 -11.92 9.55
CA LYS A 3 -0.84 -11.48 9.59
C LYS A 3 -0.59 -10.31 8.63
N ARG A 4 -1.05 -10.43 7.37
CA ARG A 4 -0.95 -9.34 6.38
C ARG A 4 -1.67 -8.08 6.85
N ARG A 5 -2.87 -8.24 7.43
CA ARG A 5 -3.64 -7.10 7.96
C ARG A 5 -2.86 -6.40 9.08
N MET A 6 -2.26 -7.14 10.02
CA MET A 6 -1.52 -6.55 11.12
C MET A 6 -0.28 -5.78 10.65
N SER A 7 0.53 -6.36 9.76
CA SER A 7 1.65 -5.65 9.14
C SER A 7 1.19 -4.37 8.42
N HIS A 8 0.08 -4.43 7.68
CA HIS A 8 -0.46 -3.26 6.99
C HIS A 8 -1.01 -2.19 7.93
N LEU A 9 -1.59 -2.56 9.08
CA LEU A 9 -2.06 -1.60 10.06
C LEU A 9 -0.89 -0.87 10.72
N LEU A 10 0.20 -1.59 11.03
CA LEU A 10 1.44 -1.00 11.53
C LEU A 10 2.03 0.00 10.54
N THR A 11 2.14 -0.37 9.27
CA THR A 11 2.67 0.53 8.24
C THR A 11 1.75 1.72 7.98
N MET A 12 0.43 1.52 7.91
CA MET A 12 -0.54 2.59 7.63
C MET A 12 -0.60 3.60 8.78
N TYR A 13 -0.87 3.15 10.01
CA TYR A 13 -0.97 4.06 11.16
C TYR A 13 0.40 4.61 11.56
N GLY A 14 1.47 3.82 11.45
CA GLY A 14 2.83 4.30 11.65
C GLY A 14 3.17 5.44 10.71
N PHE A 15 2.83 5.30 9.42
CA PHE A 15 3.04 6.37 8.43
C PHE A 15 2.23 7.62 8.73
N ILE A 16 0.94 7.47 9.06
CA ILE A 16 0.08 8.62 9.40
C ILE A 16 0.66 9.37 10.60
N ILE A 17 1.02 8.67 11.68
CA ILE A 17 1.62 9.27 12.87
C ILE A 17 2.93 9.96 12.50
N PHE A 18 3.81 9.28 11.77
CA PHE A 18 5.11 9.81 11.34
C PHE A 18 4.97 11.10 10.51
N VAL A 19 4.08 11.11 9.51
CA VAL A 19 3.86 12.28 8.65
C VAL A 19 3.22 13.43 9.42
N VAL A 20 2.15 13.17 10.18
CA VAL A 20 1.45 14.22 10.95
C VAL A 20 2.38 14.86 11.97
N THR A 21 3.15 14.07 12.71
CA THR A 21 4.13 14.59 13.67
C THR A 21 5.27 15.33 12.96
N THR A 22 5.75 14.85 11.81
CA THR A 22 6.75 15.55 10.99
C THR A 22 6.25 16.94 10.58
N VAL A 23 5.06 17.02 9.97
CA VAL A 23 4.44 18.29 9.56
C VAL A 23 4.23 19.22 10.75
N THR A 24 3.71 18.67 11.87
CA THR A 24 3.47 19.46 13.09
C THR A 24 4.77 20.03 13.65
N MET A 25 5.86 19.26 13.68
CA MET A 25 7.15 19.75 14.17
C MET A 25 7.77 20.79 13.22
N ILE A 26 7.72 20.56 11.90
CA ILE A 26 8.28 21.49 10.90
C ILE A 26 7.57 22.84 10.94
N PHE A 27 6.23 22.86 10.96
CA PHE A 27 5.47 24.10 10.84
C PHE A 27 5.01 24.69 12.17
N GLY A 28 4.84 23.86 13.20
CA GLY A 28 4.40 24.29 14.52
C GLY A 28 5.53 24.61 15.51
N TYR A 29 6.74 24.10 15.27
CA TYR A 29 7.92 24.34 16.11
C TYR A 29 9.17 24.64 15.26
N PRO A 30 9.14 25.69 14.42
CA PRO A 30 10.16 25.92 13.39
C PRO A 30 11.48 26.48 13.94
N THR A 31 11.50 26.99 15.18
CA THR A 31 12.68 27.66 15.76
C THR A 31 13.30 26.82 16.88
N PRO A 32 14.64 26.87 17.06
CA PRO A 32 15.30 26.22 18.19
C PRO A 32 14.87 26.76 19.56
N ALA A 33 14.31 27.98 19.62
CA ALA A 33 13.81 28.60 20.84
C ALA A 33 12.51 27.96 21.33
N GLU A 34 11.73 27.36 20.42
CA GLU A 34 10.48 26.68 20.72
C GLU A 34 10.66 25.17 20.53
N ALA A 35 11.24 24.52 21.53
CA ALA A 35 11.46 23.08 21.48
C ALA A 35 10.13 22.33 21.34
N ALA A 36 10.06 21.40 20.37
CA ALA A 36 8.90 20.55 20.20
C ALA A 36 8.63 19.73 21.48
N PRO A 37 7.36 19.61 21.92
CA PRO A 37 6.97 18.77 23.05
C PRO A 37 7.54 17.36 22.95
N GLY A 38 8.09 16.83 24.05
CA GLY A 38 8.68 15.49 24.09
C GLY A 38 7.71 14.39 23.65
N MET A 39 6.40 14.56 23.91
CA MET A 39 5.36 13.66 23.42
C MET A 39 5.29 13.60 21.89
N LEU A 40 5.40 14.74 21.19
CA LEU A 40 5.40 14.77 19.72
C LEU A 40 6.64 14.10 19.16
N VAL A 41 7.80 14.34 19.76
CA VAL A 41 9.05 13.67 19.39
C VAL A 41 8.93 12.16 19.61
N ALA A 42 8.36 11.70 20.72
CA ALA A 42 8.14 10.29 20.99
C ALA A 42 7.18 9.66 19.97
N LEU A 43 6.07 10.32 19.65
CA LEU A 43 5.11 9.85 18.63
C LEU A 43 5.76 9.74 17.25
N TRP A 44 6.65 10.67 16.88
CA TRP A 44 7.40 10.59 15.63
C TRP A 44 8.27 9.32 15.56
N HIS A 45 9.00 9.00 16.63
CA HIS A 45 9.80 7.77 16.72
C HIS A 45 8.93 6.51 16.71
N ILE A 46 7.82 6.51 17.45
CA ILE A 46 6.86 5.40 17.46
C ILE A 46 6.30 5.17 16.06
N GLY A 47 5.89 6.24 15.36
CA GLY A 47 5.39 6.17 13.99
C GLY A 47 6.41 5.54 13.04
N ALA A 48 7.67 6.00 13.09
CA ALA A 48 8.74 5.44 12.28
C ALA A 48 9.01 3.96 12.63
N LEU A 49 9.06 3.60 13.91
CA LEU A 49 9.27 2.23 14.37
C LEU A 49 8.13 1.30 13.95
N MET A 50 6.88 1.74 14.03
CA MET A 50 5.73 0.98 13.55
C MET A 50 5.85 0.67 12.05
N VAL A 51 6.29 1.65 11.25
CA VAL A 51 6.56 1.43 9.83
C VAL A 51 7.69 0.43 9.62
N CYS A 52 8.83 0.59 10.31
CA CYS A 52 9.95 -0.35 10.18
C CYS A 52 9.51 -1.78 10.54
N VAL A 53 8.86 -1.98 11.68
CA VAL A 53 8.38 -3.31 12.11
C VAL A 53 7.39 -3.88 11.10
N GLY A 54 6.35 -3.13 10.75
CA GLY A 54 5.34 -3.59 9.80
C GLY A 54 5.89 -3.85 8.40
N GLY A 55 6.79 -3.00 7.93
CA GLY A 55 7.37 -3.02 6.59
C GLY A 55 8.47 -4.05 6.42
N TYR A 56 9.35 -4.24 7.40
CA TYR A 56 10.34 -5.33 7.37
C TYR A 56 9.65 -6.68 7.53
N TRP A 57 8.63 -6.75 8.39
CA TRP A 57 7.78 -7.94 8.45
C TRP A 57 7.12 -8.22 7.09
N PHE A 58 6.66 -7.16 6.40
CA PHE A 58 6.17 -7.28 5.04
C PHE A 58 7.21 -7.85 4.07
N TRP A 59 8.38 -7.20 4.03
CA TRP A 59 9.45 -7.46 3.08
C TRP A 59 9.99 -8.89 3.16
N PHE A 60 10.25 -9.37 4.37
CA PHE A 60 10.93 -10.66 4.56
C PHE A 60 9.97 -11.85 4.63
N PHE A 61 8.73 -11.69 5.11
CA PHE A 61 7.90 -12.84 5.48
C PHE A 61 6.55 -12.93 4.76
N ILE A 62 6.01 -11.83 4.20
CA ILE A 62 4.66 -11.83 3.61
C ILE A 62 4.62 -11.18 2.23
N ARG A 63 5.77 -11.05 1.57
CA ARG A 63 5.92 -10.57 0.19
C ARG A 63 5.54 -11.67 -0.80
N CYS A 64 4.24 -11.99 -0.82
CA CYS A 64 3.70 -13.13 -1.58
C CYS A 64 4.03 -13.05 -3.08
N ASP A 65 3.93 -11.89 -3.72
CA ASP A 65 4.11 -11.75 -5.18
C ASP A 65 5.48 -12.29 -5.67
N VAL A 66 6.53 -12.17 -4.86
CA VAL A 66 7.88 -12.66 -5.22
C VAL A 66 8.08 -14.11 -4.80
N SER A 67 7.55 -14.49 -3.62
CA SER A 67 7.59 -15.87 -3.13
C SER A 67 6.86 -16.82 -4.08
N SER A 68 5.65 -16.45 -4.50
CA SER A 68 4.79 -17.28 -5.37
C SER A 68 5.33 -17.44 -6.78
N GLU A 69 6.18 -16.52 -7.23
CA GLU A 69 6.88 -16.62 -8.52
C GLU A 69 8.21 -17.37 -8.41
N GLY A 70 8.53 -17.95 -7.23
CA GLY A 70 9.78 -18.68 -6.97
C GLY A 70 11.03 -17.81 -7.05
N GLN A 71 10.88 -16.49 -6.92
CA GLN A 71 11.98 -15.55 -7.06
C GLN A 71 12.71 -15.36 -5.72
N PRO A 72 14.04 -15.09 -5.74
CA PRO A 72 14.76 -14.82 -4.50
C PRO A 72 14.23 -13.56 -3.82
N TRP A 73 14.26 -13.54 -2.48
CA TRP A 73 13.71 -12.46 -1.66
C TRP A 73 14.29 -11.06 -1.97
N TYR A 74 15.52 -11.00 -2.49
CA TYR A 74 16.21 -9.77 -2.88
C TYR A 74 15.91 -9.33 -4.32
N LYS A 75 15.12 -10.08 -5.10
CA LYS A 75 14.71 -9.66 -6.44
C LYS A 75 13.83 -8.42 -6.33
N LEU A 76 14.22 -7.38 -7.04
CA LEU A 76 13.45 -6.14 -7.13
C LEU A 76 12.48 -6.21 -8.31
N VAL A 77 11.24 -5.83 -8.04
CA VAL A 77 10.16 -5.71 -9.01
C VAL A 77 9.56 -4.31 -8.93
N ARG A 78 8.84 -3.89 -9.97
CA ARG A 78 8.20 -2.57 -10.00
C ARG A 78 7.26 -2.32 -8.80
N ALA A 79 6.65 -3.38 -8.26
CA ALA A 79 5.82 -3.29 -7.06
C ALA A 79 6.58 -2.76 -5.83
N ASP A 80 7.91 -2.85 -5.79
CA ASP A 80 8.72 -2.43 -4.65
C ASP A 80 9.06 -0.94 -4.63
N LEU A 81 8.74 -0.21 -5.71
CA LEU A 81 8.89 1.24 -5.79
C LEU A 81 8.18 1.96 -4.64
N PHE A 82 7.21 1.31 -3.98
CA PHE A 82 6.61 1.82 -2.74
C PHE A 82 7.39 1.39 -1.49
N ILE A 83 7.51 0.08 -1.24
CA ILE A 83 7.96 -0.44 0.06
C ILE A 83 9.44 -0.11 0.34
N LEU A 84 10.31 -0.11 -0.67
CA LEU A 84 11.72 0.13 -0.47
C LEU A 84 12.02 1.58 -0.06
N PRO A 85 11.59 2.60 -0.82
CA PRO A 85 11.75 4.00 -0.40
C PRO A 85 11.06 4.29 0.93
N PHE A 86 9.93 3.63 1.20
CA PHE A 86 9.21 3.78 2.46
C PHE A 86 9.98 3.24 3.66
N LEU A 87 10.59 2.04 3.53
CA LEU A 87 11.49 1.49 4.54
C LEU A 87 12.76 2.32 4.69
N MET A 88 13.38 2.76 3.58
CA MET A 88 14.56 3.61 3.63
C MET A 88 14.27 4.93 4.35
N THR A 89 13.14 5.58 4.04
CA THR A 89 12.73 6.84 4.68
C THR A 89 12.67 6.69 6.19
N THR A 90 11.95 5.69 6.70
CA THR A 90 11.73 5.53 8.14
C THR A 90 12.94 4.99 8.88
N THR A 91 13.71 4.08 8.27
CA THR A 91 14.95 3.57 8.85
C THR A 91 16.02 4.67 8.93
N PHE A 92 16.26 5.42 7.86
CA PHE A 92 17.26 6.49 7.89
C PHE A 92 16.81 7.70 8.71
N ALA A 93 15.50 7.96 8.85
CA ALA A 93 14.99 8.94 9.80
C ALA A 93 15.37 8.57 11.25
N LEU A 94 15.16 7.31 11.65
CA LEU A 94 15.53 6.82 12.98
C LEU A 94 17.04 6.83 13.20
N ILE A 95 17.82 6.35 12.23
CA ILE A 95 19.29 6.34 12.30
C ILE A 95 19.82 7.78 12.41
N TRP A 96 19.29 8.70 11.60
CA TRP A 96 19.63 10.12 11.69
C TRP A 96 19.32 10.69 13.09
N SER A 97 18.18 10.34 13.67
CA SER A 97 17.81 10.79 15.01
C SER A 97 18.78 10.30 16.09
N VAL A 98 19.15 9.02 16.10
CA VAL A 98 20.03 8.45 17.15
C VAL A 98 21.51 8.81 16.97
N THR A 99 21.92 9.20 15.77
CA THR A 99 23.33 9.55 15.45
C THR A 99 23.61 11.05 15.53
N ARG A 100 22.75 11.83 16.21
CA ARG A 100 22.96 13.26 16.43
C ARG A 100 24.35 13.49 17.05
N GLY A 101 25.14 14.39 16.44
CA GLY A 101 26.52 14.68 16.87
C GLY A 101 27.61 13.87 16.17
N ALA A 102 27.28 12.87 15.34
CA ALA A 102 28.25 12.06 14.59
C ALA A 102 28.87 12.77 13.35
N GLY A 103 28.81 14.11 13.29
CA GLY A 103 29.38 14.91 12.20
C GLY A 103 28.90 14.48 10.80
N ALA A 104 29.84 14.18 9.90
CA ALA A 104 29.58 13.81 8.52
C ALA A 104 28.65 12.59 8.36
N MET A 105 28.70 11.63 9.28
CA MET A 105 27.81 10.46 9.24
C MET A 105 26.36 10.85 9.51
N ASN A 106 26.11 11.78 10.44
CA ASN A 106 24.76 12.26 10.70
C ASN A 106 24.18 12.97 9.46
N THR A 107 25.01 13.80 8.79
CA THR A 107 24.64 14.47 7.54
C THR A 107 24.34 13.48 6.42
N LEU A 108 25.12 12.41 6.30
CA LEU A 108 24.87 11.35 5.32
C LEU A 108 23.51 10.67 5.54
N PHE A 109 23.20 10.28 6.78
CA PHE A 109 21.91 9.66 7.09
C PHE A 109 20.74 10.60 6.85
N PHE A 110 20.91 11.88 7.17
CA PHE A 110 19.93 12.90 6.83
C PHE A 110 19.72 13.01 5.31
N ALA A 111 20.81 13.05 4.52
CA ALA A 111 20.71 13.11 3.07
C ALA A 111 19.98 11.89 2.48
N ILE A 112 20.27 10.68 2.97
CA ILE A 112 19.58 9.46 2.53
C ILE A 112 18.09 9.51 2.93
N PHE A 113 17.76 9.98 4.13
CA PHE A 113 16.37 10.19 4.55
C PHE A 113 15.64 11.14 3.58
N ILE A 114 16.22 12.30 3.25
CA ILE A 114 15.61 13.26 2.34
C ILE A 114 15.46 12.68 0.93
N LEU A 115 16.49 12.03 0.39
CA LEU A 115 16.46 11.43 -0.95
C LEU A 115 15.43 10.30 -1.04
N SER A 116 15.38 9.41 -0.05
CA SER A 116 14.40 8.32 -0.01
C SER A 116 12.97 8.83 0.15
N SER A 117 12.75 9.86 0.97
CA SER A 117 11.42 10.49 1.10
C SER A 117 10.98 11.15 -0.20
N THR A 118 11.89 11.87 -0.87
CA THR A 118 11.63 12.51 -2.16
C THR A 118 11.27 11.46 -3.20
N PHE A 119 12.02 10.36 -3.25
CA PHE A 119 11.75 9.26 -4.17
C PHE A 119 10.41 8.55 -3.88
N LEU A 120 10.08 8.33 -2.61
CA LEU A 120 8.80 7.75 -2.20
C LEU A 120 7.60 8.54 -2.76
N PHE A 121 7.65 9.88 -2.63
CA PHE A 121 6.56 10.74 -3.09
C PHE A 121 6.62 11.06 -4.58
N SER A 122 7.81 11.14 -5.19
CA SER A 122 7.91 11.37 -6.64
C SER A 122 7.45 10.16 -7.45
N THR A 123 7.54 8.94 -6.90
CA THR A 123 7.18 7.70 -7.61
C THR A 123 5.77 7.18 -7.30
N VAL A 124 4.90 7.97 -6.66
CA VAL A 124 3.53 7.57 -6.27
C VAL A 124 2.76 6.97 -7.46
N LEU A 125 2.76 7.64 -8.62
CA LEU A 125 1.97 7.26 -9.80
C LEU A 125 2.35 5.88 -10.38
N TRP A 126 3.60 5.46 -10.21
CA TRP A 126 4.12 4.22 -10.79
C TRP A 126 4.22 3.08 -9.77
N SER A 127 3.95 3.36 -8.50
CA SER A 127 4.11 2.42 -7.40
C SER A 127 2.77 1.92 -6.88
N LYS A 128 2.81 0.89 -6.02
CA LYS A 128 1.61 0.46 -5.30
C LYS A 128 1.06 1.58 -4.41
N PHE A 129 1.81 2.61 -4.03
CA PHE A 129 1.29 3.71 -3.19
C PHE A 129 0.09 4.44 -3.82
N ALA A 130 0.00 4.45 -5.15
CA ALA A 130 -1.13 4.99 -5.92
C ALA A 130 -2.51 4.56 -5.39
N HIS A 131 -2.64 3.31 -4.91
CA HIS A 131 -3.95 2.82 -4.44
C HIS A 131 -4.50 3.57 -3.22
N MET A 132 -3.66 4.26 -2.43
CA MET A 132 -4.17 5.08 -1.33
C MET A 132 -4.92 6.31 -1.82
N PHE A 133 -4.52 6.87 -2.97
CA PHE A 133 -5.12 8.07 -3.56
C PHE A 133 -6.26 7.75 -4.52
N PHE A 134 -6.09 6.74 -5.38
CA PHE A 134 -7.04 6.48 -6.48
C PHE A 134 -8.15 5.48 -6.14
N LYS A 135 -8.03 4.69 -5.06
CA LYS A 135 -9.05 3.70 -4.70
C LYS A 135 -10.39 4.34 -4.26
N PRO A 136 -10.42 5.42 -3.46
CA PRO A 136 -11.68 6.12 -3.18
C PRO A 136 -12.34 6.67 -4.44
N ALA A 137 -11.55 7.27 -5.35
CA ALA A 137 -12.05 7.77 -6.63
C ALA A 137 -12.62 6.66 -7.51
N ALA A 138 -11.91 5.53 -7.64
CA ALA A 138 -12.41 4.36 -8.38
C ALA A 138 -13.68 3.76 -7.75
N ALA A 139 -13.78 3.75 -6.41
CA ALA A 139 -14.98 3.29 -5.72
C ALA A 139 -16.16 4.25 -5.93
N TYR A 140 -15.91 5.56 -6.01
CA TYR A 140 -16.92 6.56 -6.33
C TYR A 140 -17.39 6.46 -7.78
N GLN A 141 -16.47 6.35 -8.73
CA GLN A 141 -16.79 6.08 -10.14
C GLN A 141 -17.70 4.87 -10.26
N LYS A 142 -17.30 3.74 -9.65
CA LYS A 142 -18.11 2.50 -9.65
C LYS A 142 -19.53 2.70 -9.12
N LYS A 143 -19.74 3.58 -8.14
CA LYS A 143 -21.09 3.90 -7.64
C LYS A 143 -21.90 4.69 -8.66
N ILE A 144 -21.29 5.68 -9.33
CA ILE A 144 -21.93 6.48 -10.38
C ILE A 144 -22.28 5.58 -11.57
N THR A 145 -21.34 4.80 -12.07
CA THR A 145 -21.55 3.84 -13.17
C THR A 145 -22.75 2.95 -12.91
N LYS A 146 -22.85 2.41 -11.68
CA LYS A 146 -23.97 1.56 -11.28
C LYS A 146 -25.30 2.31 -11.23
N ALA A 147 -25.29 3.58 -10.83
CA ALA A 147 -26.49 4.42 -10.77
C ALA A 147 -26.97 4.84 -12.16
N ASP A 148 -26.03 5.08 -13.09
CA ASP A 148 -26.29 5.47 -14.48
C ASP A 148 -26.68 4.27 -15.37
N GLY A 149 -26.51 3.04 -14.88
CA GLY A 149 -26.74 1.82 -15.69
C GLY A 149 -25.69 1.60 -16.79
N SER A 150 -24.67 2.46 -16.85
CA SER A 150 -23.52 2.33 -17.73
C SER A 150 -22.77 1.03 -17.47
N GLN A 151 -22.23 0.43 -18.54
CA GLN A 151 -21.38 -0.75 -18.46
C GLN A 151 -19.90 -0.42 -18.70
N GLU A 152 -19.45 0.84 -18.56
CA GLU A 152 -18.04 1.26 -18.80
C GLU A 152 -17.50 0.80 -20.17
N ASN A 153 -18.32 0.95 -21.22
CA ASN A 153 -18.04 0.44 -22.58
C ASN A 153 -17.90 -1.09 -22.67
N LEU A 154 -18.30 -1.84 -21.65
CA LEU A 154 -18.46 -3.28 -21.77
C LEU A 154 -19.68 -3.57 -22.67
N PRO A 155 -19.64 -4.65 -23.45
CA PRO A 155 -20.78 -5.07 -24.24
C PRO A 155 -21.95 -5.39 -23.33
N ASP A 156 -23.13 -4.89 -23.67
CA ASP A 156 -24.35 -5.33 -23.02
C ASP A 156 -24.55 -6.81 -23.30
N LEU A 157 -24.37 -7.61 -22.26
CA LEU A 157 -24.62 -9.05 -22.32
C LEU A 157 -26.12 -9.33 -22.38
N GLY A 158 -27.00 -8.34 -22.16
CA GLY A 158 -28.44 -8.57 -22.08
C GLY A 158 -28.82 -9.44 -20.88
N GLU A 159 -30.07 -9.92 -20.86
CA GLU A 159 -30.48 -10.89 -19.84
C GLU A 159 -29.88 -12.26 -20.15
N LEU A 160 -29.20 -12.88 -19.17
CA LEU A 160 -28.61 -14.23 -19.33
C LEU A 160 -29.67 -15.33 -19.58
N THR A 161 -30.94 -15.02 -19.34
CA THR A 161 -32.12 -15.86 -19.62
C THR A 161 -32.66 -15.69 -21.04
N ASP A 162 -32.14 -14.74 -21.83
CA ASP A 162 -32.56 -14.50 -23.20
C ASP A 162 -32.18 -15.69 -24.11
N PRO A 163 -33.16 -16.37 -24.73
CA PRO A 163 -32.89 -17.49 -25.63
C PRO A 163 -31.99 -17.13 -26.82
N THR A 164 -32.05 -15.88 -27.30
CA THR A 164 -31.25 -15.42 -28.43
C THR A 164 -29.78 -15.24 -28.05
N LEU A 165 -29.51 -14.80 -26.82
CA LEU A 165 -28.18 -14.70 -26.26
C LEU A 165 -27.59 -16.08 -25.98
N GLN A 166 -28.38 -16.98 -25.38
CA GLN A 166 -27.97 -18.36 -25.12
C GLN A 166 -27.68 -19.12 -26.43
N ALA A 167 -28.42 -18.84 -27.51
CA ALA A 167 -28.14 -19.40 -28.82
C ALA A 167 -26.84 -18.86 -29.44
N ARG A 168 -26.49 -17.59 -29.21
CA ARG A 168 -25.21 -16.99 -29.67
C ARG A 168 -24.01 -17.50 -28.88
N PHE A 169 -24.19 -17.80 -27.60
CA PHE A 169 -23.14 -18.24 -26.68
C PHE A 169 -23.60 -19.51 -25.92
N PRO A 170 -23.70 -20.66 -26.61
CA PRO A 170 -24.25 -21.90 -26.04
C PRO A 170 -23.38 -22.52 -24.93
N ASP A 171 -22.16 -22.03 -24.77
CA ASP A 171 -21.16 -22.42 -23.78
C ASP A 171 -21.25 -21.62 -22.47
N ILE A 172 -22.07 -20.57 -22.38
CA ILE A 172 -22.31 -19.81 -21.13
C ILE A 172 -22.59 -20.73 -19.92
N PRO A 173 -23.44 -21.77 -20.02
CA PRO A 173 -23.70 -22.69 -18.91
C PRO A 173 -22.46 -23.45 -18.43
N THR A 174 -21.49 -23.68 -19.32
CA THR A 174 -20.22 -24.34 -18.99
C THR A 174 -19.36 -23.47 -18.07
N TYR A 175 -19.40 -22.14 -18.23
CA TYR A 175 -18.60 -21.20 -17.44
C TYR A 175 -19.31 -20.66 -16.20
N MET A 176 -20.64 -20.52 -16.26
CA MET A 176 -21.46 -19.87 -15.23
C MET A 176 -22.36 -20.85 -14.45
N GLY A 177 -22.57 -22.07 -14.94
CA GLY A 177 -23.57 -23.01 -14.43
C GLY A 177 -25.01 -22.65 -14.84
N GLU A 178 -25.96 -23.56 -14.63
CA GLU A 178 -27.37 -23.40 -15.02
C GLU A 178 -28.12 -22.28 -14.26
N LYS A 179 -27.65 -21.94 -13.07
CA LYS A 179 -28.11 -20.81 -12.24
C LYS A 179 -26.90 -20.33 -11.46
N PRO A 180 -26.22 -19.21 -11.79
CA PRO A 180 -25.11 -18.72 -10.97
C PRO A 180 -25.69 -18.00 -9.75
N PRO A 181 -25.86 -18.64 -8.57
CA PRO A 181 -26.57 -18.01 -7.46
C PRO A 181 -25.64 -17.08 -6.68
N ASN A 182 -24.34 -17.14 -6.98
CA ASN A 182 -23.26 -16.30 -6.51
C ASN A 182 -22.07 -16.75 -7.35
N MET A 183 -21.43 -15.85 -8.11
CA MET A 183 -20.02 -16.10 -8.45
C MET A 183 -19.34 -16.42 -7.11
N GLY A 184 -18.88 -17.66 -6.95
CA GLY A 184 -18.20 -18.10 -5.73
C GLY A 184 -17.12 -17.09 -5.36
N LEU A 185 -16.75 -17.03 -4.08
CA LEU A 185 -15.96 -15.94 -3.44
C LEU A 185 -14.60 -15.56 -4.10
N GLY A 186 -14.28 -16.00 -5.33
CA GLY A 186 -12.99 -15.89 -5.99
C GLY A 186 -11.94 -16.60 -5.15
N ILE A 187 -10.69 -16.19 -5.32
CA ILE A 187 -9.45 -16.56 -4.59
C ILE A 187 -9.56 -16.66 -3.04
N LYS A 188 -10.73 -16.43 -2.43
CA LYS A 188 -11.00 -16.55 -0.99
C LYS A 188 -11.30 -17.97 -0.48
N ARG A 189 -11.47 -18.98 -1.35
CA ARG A 189 -11.82 -20.34 -0.90
C ARG A 189 -10.62 -21.16 -0.43
N GLU A 190 -9.40 -20.76 -0.80
CA GLU A 190 -8.17 -21.37 -0.33
C GLU A 190 -7.48 -20.43 0.66
N SER A 191 -7.03 -20.95 1.81
CA SER A 191 -5.99 -20.25 2.57
C SER A 191 -4.79 -20.05 1.65
N PRO A 192 -4.11 -18.89 1.65
CA PRO A 192 -2.91 -18.69 0.84
C PRO A 192 -1.83 -19.66 1.33
N ASN A 193 -1.83 -20.87 0.75
CA ASN A 193 -0.91 -21.96 1.02
C ASN A 193 -0.01 -22.21 -0.20
N HIS A 194 -0.23 -21.49 -1.30
CA HIS A 194 0.69 -21.51 -2.43
C HIS A 194 1.92 -20.69 -2.03
N TYR A 195 2.93 -21.47 -1.66
CA TYR A 195 4.29 -21.17 -1.25
C TYR A 195 4.93 -20.01 -2.03
#